data_AF-A0A8I1TQE9-F1
#
_entry.id   AF-A0A8I1TQE9-F1
#
_cell.length_a   1.000
_cell.length_b   1.000
_cell.length_c   1.000
_cell.angle_alpha   90.00
_cell.angle_beta   90.00
_cell.angle_gamma   90.00
#
_symmetry.space_group_name_H-M   'P 1'
#
loop_
_entity.id
_entity.type
_entity.pdbx_description
1 polymer ?
#
loop_
_entity_poly.entity_id
_entity_poly.type
_entity_poly.pdbx_seq_one_letter_code
_entity_poly.pdbx_strand_id
1 'polypeptide(L)'
;MRDVYRVFESLDALVTVVEEARSLPMTANCVVPRGDVLELLDDVREAIPGELDDAQDVLDRRDEIVAEAQQEADETRSSATEEAERMLVEAREEADRLVAEAREEAEQTVAQARHEAERTVSEGRRIHAETTERARTEAERLAEAGRAAHDRYIADGQAEQARLVSQAEVVQAARAEAARIVDGADGEADRLRRECDGYVDAKLAEFEDSLTKALRTVSRGRTQIWRNGSPNGTPATSIGRNGSGPASGLSGTGMDLID
;
A
#
# COMPACT_ATOMS: atom_id res chain seq x y z
N MET A 1 -102.68 -45.05 23.28
CA MET A 1 -102.94 -45.18 21.81
C MET A 1 -104.24 -45.92 21.47
N ARG A 2 -104.80 -46.82 22.29
CA ARG A 2 -106.16 -47.35 22.05
C ARG A 2 -107.27 -46.38 22.46
N ASP A 3 -107.00 -45.46 23.39
CA ASP A 3 -107.99 -44.54 23.96
C ASP A 3 -108.12 -43.22 23.16
N VAL A 4 -107.04 -42.74 22.50
CA VAL A 4 -107.06 -41.60 21.57
C VAL A 4 -108.15 -41.79 20.52
N TYR A 5 -108.13 -42.95 19.84
CA TYR A 5 -109.10 -43.27 18.81
C TYR A 5 -110.50 -43.37 19.40
N ARG A 6 -110.66 -43.70 20.68
CA ARG A 6 -111.94 -43.86 21.36
C ARG A 6 -112.64 -42.51 21.60
N VAL A 7 -111.90 -41.47 22.01
CA VAL A 7 -112.47 -40.10 22.15
C VAL A 7 -112.94 -39.57 20.80
N PHE A 8 -112.11 -39.70 19.76
CA PHE A 8 -112.47 -39.26 18.41
C PHE A 8 -113.61 -40.09 17.82
N GLU A 9 -113.63 -41.41 18.03
CA GLU A 9 -114.74 -42.30 17.62
C GLU A 9 -116.06 -41.94 18.32
N SER A 10 -116.06 -41.67 19.62
CA SER A 10 -117.27 -41.28 20.36
C SER A 10 -117.77 -39.89 19.95
N LEU A 11 -116.87 -38.95 19.63
CA LEU A 11 -117.23 -37.64 19.07
C LEU A 11 -117.83 -37.77 17.67
N ASP A 12 -117.23 -38.57 16.78
CA ASP A 12 -117.74 -38.81 15.42
C ASP A 12 -119.09 -39.53 15.45
N ALA A 13 -119.26 -40.50 16.36
CA ALA A 13 -120.54 -41.16 16.59
C ALA A 13 -121.59 -40.18 17.13
N LEU A 14 -121.21 -39.25 18.02
CA LEU A 14 -122.11 -38.23 18.56
C LEU A 14 -122.56 -37.25 17.46
N VAL A 15 -121.63 -36.83 16.59
CA VAL A 15 -121.94 -36.02 15.42
C VAL A 15 -122.93 -36.76 14.51
N THR A 16 -122.68 -38.04 14.23
CA THR A 16 -123.55 -38.88 13.40
C THR A 16 -124.97 -38.98 13.98
N VAL A 17 -125.12 -39.22 15.28
CA VAL A 17 -126.43 -39.28 15.97
C VAL A 17 -127.17 -37.95 15.87
N VAL A 18 -126.46 -36.82 15.91
CA VAL A 18 -127.05 -35.48 15.78
C VAL A 18 -127.43 -35.16 14.32
N GLU A 19 -126.63 -35.59 13.35
CA GLU A 19 -126.90 -35.40 11.93
C GLU A 19 -128.09 -36.23 11.42
N GLU A 20 -128.26 -37.46 11.92
CA GLU A 20 -129.37 -38.35 11.57
C GLU A 20 -130.67 -38.09 12.36
N ALA A 21 -130.63 -37.13 13.29
CA ALA A 21 -131.72 -36.82 14.19
C ALA A 21 -132.98 -36.33 13.46
N ARG A 22 -134.15 -36.78 13.92
CA ARG A 22 -135.43 -36.44 13.27
C ARG A 22 -135.86 -35.00 13.59
N SER A 23 -135.98 -34.14 12.59
CA SER A 23 -136.42 -32.74 12.77
C SER A 23 -137.93 -32.62 13.00
N LEU A 24 -138.34 -31.65 13.84
CA LEU A 24 -139.74 -31.35 14.13
C LEU A 24 -140.28 -30.29 13.15
N PRO A 25 -141.49 -30.48 12.57
CA PRO A 25 -142.02 -29.59 11.54
C PRO A 25 -142.24 -28.17 12.09
N MET A 26 -141.88 -27.17 11.27
CA MET A 26 -141.96 -25.74 11.60
C MET A 26 -141.10 -25.30 12.81
N THR A 27 -140.03 -26.04 13.13
CA THR A 27 -139.04 -25.64 14.16
C THR A 27 -137.61 -25.97 13.72
N ALA A 28 -136.61 -25.32 14.33
CA ALA A 28 -135.19 -25.65 14.15
C ALA A 28 -134.71 -26.80 15.06
N ASN A 29 -135.64 -27.51 15.71
CA ASN A 29 -135.32 -28.50 16.73
C ASN A 29 -135.34 -29.92 16.13
N CYS A 30 -134.40 -30.76 16.55
CA CYS A 30 -134.38 -32.18 16.24
C CYS A 30 -134.59 -33.03 17.51
N VAL A 31 -135.15 -34.22 17.31
CA VAL A 31 -135.34 -35.23 18.34
C VAL A 31 -134.18 -36.21 18.25
N VAL A 32 -133.34 -36.20 19.26
CA VAL A 32 -132.23 -37.15 19.45
C VAL A 32 -132.60 -38.19 20.51
N PRO A 33 -132.17 -39.46 20.35
CA PRO A 33 -132.21 -40.44 21.43
C PRO A 33 -131.33 -39.96 22.59
N ARG A 34 -131.97 -39.46 23.65
CA ARG A 34 -131.27 -38.88 24.80
C ARG A 34 -130.32 -39.87 25.48
N GLY A 35 -130.62 -41.17 25.47
CA GLY A 35 -129.76 -42.22 26.02
C GLY A 35 -128.42 -42.28 25.30
N ASP A 36 -128.47 -42.51 23.99
CA ASP A 36 -127.30 -42.68 23.12
C ASP A 36 -126.39 -41.43 23.13
N VAL A 37 -126.97 -40.23 23.12
CA VAL A 37 -126.22 -38.96 23.21
C VAL A 37 -125.52 -38.80 24.55
N LEU A 38 -126.17 -39.18 25.66
CA LEU A 38 -125.56 -39.09 26.99
C LEU A 38 -124.48 -40.15 27.18
N GLU A 39 -124.67 -41.36 26.63
CA GLU A 39 -123.66 -42.43 26.65
C GLU A 39 -122.39 -42.01 25.91
N LEU A 40 -122.52 -41.45 24.69
CA LEU A 40 -121.38 -40.95 23.92
C LEU A 40 -120.68 -39.75 24.60
N LEU A 41 -121.44 -38.86 25.25
CA LEU A 41 -120.86 -37.76 26.03
C LEU A 41 -120.14 -38.25 27.29
N ASP A 42 -120.68 -39.29 27.95
CA ASP A 42 -120.04 -39.90 29.12
C ASP A 42 -118.77 -40.67 28.72
N ASP A 43 -118.76 -41.36 27.58
CA ASP A 43 -117.56 -42.00 27.00
C ASP A 43 -116.46 -40.97 26.70
N VAL A 44 -116.82 -39.85 26.06
CA VAL A 44 -115.89 -38.74 25.80
C VAL A 44 -115.39 -38.14 27.10
N ARG A 45 -116.27 -37.95 28.09
CA ARG A 45 -115.93 -37.39 29.40
C ARG A 45 -115.02 -38.33 30.21
N GLU A 46 -115.15 -39.63 30.06
CA GLU A 46 -114.31 -40.63 30.73
C GLU A 46 -112.93 -40.75 30.07
N ALA A 47 -112.86 -40.64 28.74
CA ALA A 47 -111.61 -40.84 28.00
C ALA A 47 -110.76 -39.56 27.82
N ILE A 48 -111.35 -38.36 27.74
CA ILE A 48 -110.61 -37.09 27.59
C ILE A 48 -109.56 -36.83 28.69
N PRO A 49 -109.85 -37.04 29.99
CA PRO A 49 -108.88 -36.75 31.04
C PRO A 49 -107.58 -37.53 30.89
N GLY A 50 -107.64 -38.82 30.51
CA GLY A 50 -106.45 -39.64 30.29
C GLY A 50 -105.64 -39.18 29.07
N GLU A 51 -106.32 -38.75 28.00
CA GLU A 51 -105.65 -38.24 26.80
C GLU A 51 -104.97 -36.88 27.03
N LEU A 52 -105.57 -36.02 27.86
CA LEU A 52 -104.94 -34.77 28.29
C LEU A 52 -103.75 -35.01 29.22
N ASP A 53 -103.81 -36.03 30.08
CA ASP A 53 -102.71 -36.46 30.95
C ASP A 53 -101.52 -36.98 30.11
N ASP A 54 -101.78 -37.88 29.17
CA ASP A 54 -100.77 -38.40 28.22
C ASP A 54 -100.11 -37.26 27.41
N ALA A 55 -100.90 -36.28 26.96
CA ALA A 55 -100.38 -35.11 26.23
C ALA A 55 -99.52 -34.21 27.13
N GLN A 56 -99.92 -34.04 28.40
CA GLN A 56 -99.15 -33.28 29.39
C GLN A 56 -97.83 -33.98 29.70
N ASP A 57 -97.83 -35.31 29.88
CA ASP A 57 -96.62 -36.12 30.09
C ASP A 57 -95.61 -35.95 28.95
N VAL A 58 -96.08 -35.91 27.70
CA VAL A 58 -95.21 -35.68 26.54
C VAL A 58 -94.63 -34.26 26.54
N LEU A 59 -95.41 -33.25 26.93
CA LEU A 59 -94.95 -31.86 27.03
C LEU A 59 -93.92 -31.70 28.15
N ASP A 60 -94.18 -32.28 29.32
CA ASP A 60 -93.28 -32.24 30.46
C ASP A 60 -91.98 -32.98 30.12
N ARG A 61 -92.08 -34.15 29.44
CA ARG A 61 -90.90 -34.88 28.97
C ARG A 61 -90.11 -34.12 27.92
N ARG A 62 -90.79 -33.39 27.02
CA ARG A 62 -90.11 -32.49 26.06
C ARG A 62 -89.34 -31.41 26.81
N ASP A 63 -89.95 -30.79 27.81
CA ASP A 63 -89.32 -29.72 28.58
C ASP A 63 -88.11 -30.21 29.37
N GLU A 64 -88.19 -31.41 29.97
CA GLU A 64 -87.03 -32.07 30.56
C GLU A 64 -85.89 -32.29 29.55
N ILE A 65 -86.20 -32.87 28.38
CA ILE A 65 -85.19 -33.15 27.34
C ILE A 65 -84.54 -31.85 26.83
N VAL A 66 -85.34 -30.81 26.62
CA VAL A 66 -84.83 -29.50 26.16
C VAL A 66 -83.93 -28.88 27.22
N ALA A 67 -84.31 -28.96 28.50
CA ALA A 67 -83.49 -28.44 29.59
C ALA A 67 -82.16 -29.20 29.71
N GLU A 68 -82.19 -30.53 29.65
CA GLU A 68 -81.00 -31.38 29.69
C GLU A 68 -80.06 -31.11 28.51
N ALA A 69 -80.59 -31.03 27.29
CA ALA A 69 -79.81 -30.73 26.11
C ALA A 69 -79.20 -29.32 26.14
N GLN A 70 -79.91 -28.33 26.69
CA GLN A 70 -79.38 -26.98 26.89
C GLN A 70 -78.25 -26.98 27.92
N GLN A 71 -78.43 -27.68 29.04
CA GLN A 71 -77.39 -27.80 30.06
C GLN A 71 -76.13 -28.48 29.49
N GLU A 72 -76.27 -29.61 28.80
CA GLU A 72 -75.14 -30.32 28.20
C GLU A 72 -74.42 -29.47 27.14
N ALA A 73 -75.17 -28.71 26.34
CA ALA A 73 -74.60 -27.79 25.37
C ALA A 73 -73.81 -26.66 26.03
N ASP A 74 -74.33 -26.09 27.13
CA ASP A 74 -73.65 -25.03 27.87
C ASP A 74 -72.40 -25.56 28.60
N GLU A 75 -72.45 -26.75 29.18
CA GLU A 75 -71.28 -27.43 29.78
C GLU A 75 -70.20 -27.69 28.71
N THR A 76 -70.58 -28.23 27.56
CA THR A 76 -69.67 -28.47 26.43
C THR A 76 -69.03 -27.16 25.95
N ARG A 77 -69.82 -26.10 25.79
CA ARG A 77 -69.31 -24.78 25.38
C ARG A 77 -68.37 -24.18 26.42
N SER A 78 -68.68 -24.32 27.71
CA SER A 78 -67.82 -23.84 28.79
C SER A 78 -66.48 -24.56 28.75
N SER A 79 -66.49 -25.91 28.72
CA SER A 79 -65.27 -26.73 28.66
C SER A 79 -64.43 -26.40 27.43
N ALA A 80 -65.06 -26.30 26.25
CA ALA A 80 -64.36 -25.95 25.01
C ALA A 80 -63.74 -24.54 25.06
N THR A 81 -64.42 -23.58 25.69
CA THR A 81 -63.90 -22.22 25.86
C THR A 81 -62.70 -22.21 26.82
N GLU A 82 -62.79 -22.90 27.95
CA GLU A 82 -61.67 -23.03 28.89
C GLU A 82 -60.45 -23.72 28.26
N GLU A 83 -60.67 -24.78 27.48
CA GLU A 83 -59.62 -25.47 26.73
C GLU A 83 -58.96 -24.54 25.70
N ALA A 84 -59.77 -23.78 24.95
CA ALA A 84 -59.26 -22.81 23.98
C ALA A 84 -58.43 -21.71 24.67
N GLU A 85 -58.89 -21.19 25.81
CA GLU A 85 -58.16 -20.20 26.59
C GLU A 85 -56.83 -20.75 27.11
N ARG A 86 -56.80 -21.97 27.64
CA ARG A 86 -55.56 -22.63 28.07
C ARG A 86 -54.58 -22.79 26.92
N MET A 87 -55.03 -23.31 25.77
CA MET A 87 -54.19 -23.47 24.59
C MET A 87 -53.61 -22.13 24.10
N LEU A 88 -54.40 -21.05 24.15
CA LEU A 88 -53.93 -19.72 23.76
C LEU A 88 -52.87 -19.16 24.71
N VAL A 89 -53.01 -19.40 26.01
CA VAL A 89 -52.00 -18.98 26.99
C VAL A 89 -50.70 -19.76 26.77
N GLU A 90 -50.77 -21.07 26.67
CA GLU A 90 -49.59 -21.93 26.42
C GLU A 90 -48.89 -21.57 25.11
N ALA A 91 -49.65 -21.37 24.03
CA ALA A 91 -49.09 -20.99 22.73
C ALA A 91 -48.42 -19.61 22.76
N ARG A 92 -48.95 -18.66 23.54
CA ARG A 92 -48.33 -17.34 23.72
C ARG A 92 -47.04 -17.42 24.52
N GLU A 93 -47.04 -18.16 25.63
CA GLU A 93 -45.83 -18.37 26.44
C GLU A 93 -44.72 -19.07 25.64
N GLU A 94 -45.10 -20.07 24.83
CA GLU A 94 -44.18 -20.74 23.91
C GLU A 94 -43.61 -19.77 22.86
N ALA A 95 -44.47 -18.95 22.23
CA ALA A 95 -44.05 -17.96 21.25
C ALA A 95 -43.10 -16.92 21.86
N ASP A 96 -43.40 -16.43 23.07
CA ASP A 96 -42.56 -15.47 23.78
C ASP A 96 -41.20 -16.08 24.12
N ARG A 97 -41.17 -17.34 24.54
CA ARG A 97 -39.92 -18.09 24.80
C ARG A 97 -39.07 -18.23 23.54
N LEU A 98 -39.67 -18.66 22.42
CA LEU A 98 -38.97 -18.81 21.15
C LEU A 98 -38.41 -17.47 20.64
N VAL A 99 -39.18 -16.38 20.79
CA VAL A 99 -38.71 -15.04 20.41
C VAL A 99 -37.56 -14.58 21.31
N ALA A 100 -37.60 -14.88 22.60
CA ALA A 100 -36.51 -14.54 23.52
C ALA A 100 -35.22 -15.31 23.18
N GLU A 101 -35.33 -16.62 22.95
CA GLU A 101 -34.20 -17.48 22.57
C GLU A 101 -33.59 -17.04 21.24
N ALA A 102 -34.41 -16.80 20.20
CA ALA A 102 -33.93 -16.34 18.91
C ALA A 102 -33.25 -14.97 18.98
N ARG A 103 -33.72 -14.07 19.87
CA ARG A 103 -33.07 -12.78 20.11
C ARG A 103 -31.72 -12.96 20.79
N GLU A 104 -31.62 -13.83 21.79
CA GLU A 104 -30.36 -14.13 22.46
C GLU A 104 -29.34 -14.73 21.49
N GLU A 105 -29.74 -15.71 20.66
CA GLU A 105 -28.87 -16.30 19.64
C GLU A 105 -28.40 -15.26 18.61
N ALA A 106 -29.30 -14.38 18.17
CA ALA A 106 -28.95 -13.30 17.25
C ALA A 106 -27.94 -12.32 17.89
N GLU A 107 -28.13 -11.95 19.15
CA GLU A 107 -27.22 -11.09 19.90
C GLU A 107 -25.84 -11.75 20.07
N GLN A 108 -25.79 -13.03 20.41
CA GLN A 108 -24.55 -13.80 20.51
C GLN A 108 -23.83 -13.87 19.17
N THR A 109 -24.54 -14.16 18.09
CA THR A 109 -23.98 -14.22 16.73
C THR A 109 -23.39 -12.87 16.31
N VAL A 110 -24.12 -11.77 16.56
CA VAL A 110 -23.63 -10.42 16.26
C VAL A 110 -22.42 -10.05 17.12
N ALA A 111 -22.42 -10.42 18.41
CA ALA A 111 -21.29 -10.18 19.30
C ALA A 111 -20.04 -10.95 18.86
N GLN A 112 -20.18 -12.23 18.50
CA GLN A 112 -19.11 -13.05 17.97
C GLN A 112 -18.54 -12.46 16.67
N ALA A 113 -19.43 -12.12 15.71
CA ALA A 113 -19.01 -11.54 14.44
C ALA A 113 -18.27 -10.20 14.63
N ARG A 114 -18.71 -9.36 15.58
CA ARG A 114 -18.01 -8.12 15.94
C ARG A 114 -16.64 -8.41 16.53
N HIS A 115 -16.53 -9.37 17.44
CA HIS A 115 -15.25 -9.75 18.04
C HIS A 115 -14.25 -10.27 17.00
N GLU A 116 -14.71 -11.12 16.09
CA GLU A 116 -13.90 -11.63 14.98
C GLU A 116 -13.44 -10.49 14.05
N ALA A 117 -14.34 -9.58 13.68
CA ALA A 117 -14.01 -8.41 12.86
C ALA A 117 -12.96 -7.51 13.55
N GLU A 118 -13.12 -7.23 14.84
CA GLU A 118 -12.14 -6.47 15.63
C GLU A 118 -10.77 -7.15 15.66
N ARG A 119 -10.74 -8.48 15.87
CA ARG A 119 -9.50 -9.26 15.80
C ARG A 119 -8.83 -9.12 14.45
N THR A 120 -9.54 -9.34 13.35
CA THR A 120 -8.99 -9.23 11.99
C THR A 120 -8.48 -7.82 11.70
N VAL A 121 -9.22 -6.78 12.08
CA VAL A 121 -8.78 -5.38 11.91
C VAL A 121 -7.53 -5.08 12.74
N SER A 122 -7.47 -5.56 13.99
CA SER A 122 -6.32 -5.36 14.86
C SER A 122 -5.05 -6.05 14.31
N GLU A 123 -5.20 -7.27 13.80
CA GLU A 123 -4.13 -8.03 13.19
C GLU A 123 -3.67 -7.38 11.89
N GLY A 124 -4.59 -6.99 11.03
CA GLY A 124 -4.29 -6.27 9.79
C GLY A 124 -3.55 -4.96 10.05
N ARG A 125 -3.97 -4.18 11.04
CA ARG A 125 -3.27 -2.95 11.47
C ARG A 125 -1.85 -3.24 11.97
N ARG A 126 -1.65 -4.32 12.75
CA ARG A 126 -0.33 -4.72 13.24
C ARG A 126 0.61 -5.08 12.09
N ILE A 127 0.16 -5.92 11.16
CA ILE A 127 0.96 -6.34 10.00
C ILE A 127 1.28 -5.14 9.10
N HIS A 128 0.31 -4.25 8.90
CA HIS A 128 0.51 -3.03 8.12
C HIS A 128 1.54 -2.10 8.76
N ALA A 129 1.45 -1.87 10.08
CA ALA A 129 2.41 -1.06 10.81
C ALA A 129 3.83 -1.64 10.75
N GLU A 130 3.97 -2.95 11.00
CA GLU A 130 5.24 -3.68 10.91
C GLU A 130 5.85 -3.60 9.51
N THR A 131 5.04 -3.83 8.47
CA THR A 131 5.50 -3.78 7.07
C THR A 131 5.93 -2.36 6.68
N THR A 132 5.18 -1.36 7.11
CA THR A 132 5.45 0.05 6.81
C THR A 132 6.72 0.52 7.52
N GLU A 133 6.91 0.13 8.79
CA GLU A 133 8.13 0.42 9.54
C GLU A 133 9.35 -0.22 8.88
N ARG A 134 9.30 -1.52 8.58
CA ARG A 134 10.39 -2.21 7.88
C ARG A 134 10.73 -1.56 6.55
N ALA A 135 9.72 -1.21 5.74
CA ALA A 135 9.93 -0.54 4.46
C ALA A 135 10.55 0.85 4.62
N ARG A 136 10.13 1.61 5.64
CA ARG A 136 10.68 2.91 5.96
C ARG A 136 12.13 2.82 6.40
N THR A 137 12.44 1.93 7.33
CA THR A 137 13.80 1.70 7.84
C THR A 137 14.74 1.28 6.71
N GLU A 138 14.29 0.41 5.80
CA GLU A 138 15.09 0.03 4.64
C GLU A 138 15.28 1.17 3.64
N ALA A 139 14.24 1.97 3.38
CA ALA A 139 14.34 3.15 2.51
C ALA A 139 15.32 4.19 3.08
N GLU A 140 15.29 4.44 4.38
CA GLU A 140 16.21 5.34 5.08
C GLU A 140 17.66 4.82 4.97
N ARG A 141 17.88 3.52 5.19
CA ARG A 141 19.19 2.86 5.02
C ARG A 141 19.73 3.01 3.60
N LEU A 142 18.90 2.79 2.58
CA LEU A 142 19.29 2.94 1.18
C LEU A 142 19.61 4.40 0.82
N ALA A 143 18.83 5.35 1.33
CA ALA A 143 19.06 6.78 1.12
C ALA A 143 20.37 7.25 1.78
N GLU A 144 20.68 6.74 2.98
CA GLU A 144 21.96 7.01 3.64
C GLU A 144 23.14 6.39 2.88
N ALA A 145 23.03 5.11 2.48
CA ALA A 145 24.05 4.45 1.69
C ALA A 145 24.29 5.16 0.35
N GLY A 146 23.21 5.61 -0.31
CA GLY A 146 23.27 6.39 -1.54
C GLY A 146 23.98 7.74 -1.36
N ARG A 147 23.65 8.48 -0.29
CA ARG A 147 24.34 9.73 0.06
C ARG A 147 25.83 9.50 0.34
N ALA A 148 26.17 8.50 1.14
CA ALA A 148 27.57 8.17 1.44
C ALA A 148 28.35 7.75 0.17
N ALA A 149 27.73 7.01 -0.75
CA ALA A 149 28.35 6.66 -2.02
C ALA A 149 28.55 7.89 -2.91
N HIS A 150 27.55 8.77 -2.99
CA HIS A 150 27.64 10.02 -3.73
C HIS A 150 28.79 10.89 -3.20
N ASP A 151 28.88 11.08 -1.89
CA ASP A 151 29.94 11.89 -1.28
C ASP A 151 31.34 11.32 -1.56
N ARG A 152 31.49 9.99 -1.55
CA ARG A 152 32.73 9.32 -1.98
C ARG A 152 33.05 9.61 -3.44
N TYR A 153 32.09 9.50 -4.35
CA TYR A 153 32.33 9.79 -5.77
C TYR A 153 32.75 11.24 -6.01
N ILE A 154 32.16 12.20 -5.29
CA ILE A 154 32.57 13.60 -5.37
C ILE A 154 34.00 13.78 -4.84
N ALA A 155 34.32 13.18 -3.69
CA ALA A 155 35.67 13.26 -3.12
C ALA A 155 36.73 12.65 -4.06
N ASP A 156 36.46 11.46 -4.60
CA ASP A 156 37.34 10.79 -5.56
C ASP A 156 37.51 11.62 -6.84
N GLY A 157 36.41 12.19 -7.36
CA GLY A 157 36.43 13.07 -8.53
C GLY A 157 37.24 14.34 -8.31
N GLN A 158 37.13 14.97 -7.14
CA GLN A 158 37.91 16.16 -6.77
C GLN A 158 39.40 15.82 -6.63
N ALA A 159 39.73 14.68 -6.02
CA ALA A 159 41.11 14.22 -5.89
C ALA A 159 41.75 13.97 -7.26
N GLU A 160 41.02 13.32 -8.17
CA GLU A 160 41.49 13.05 -9.53
C GLU A 160 41.61 14.34 -10.36
N GLN A 161 40.64 15.26 -10.24
CA GLN A 161 40.73 16.58 -10.86
C GLN A 161 41.98 17.33 -10.40
N ALA A 162 42.25 17.36 -9.08
CA ALA A 162 43.44 18.01 -8.53
C ALA A 162 44.73 17.37 -9.06
N ARG A 163 44.76 16.03 -9.17
CA ARG A 163 45.89 15.29 -9.75
C ARG A 163 46.13 15.67 -11.22
N LEU A 164 45.08 15.75 -12.02
CA LEU A 164 45.18 16.11 -13.44
C LEU A 164 45.61 17.57 -13.63
N VAL A 165 45.10 18.50 -12.83
CA VAL A 165 45.52 19.91 -12.85
C VAL A 165 47.00 20.03 -12.52
N SER A 166 47.47 19.37 -11.45
CA SER A 166 48.89 19.36 -11.09
C SER A 166 49.78 18.82 -12.21
N GLN A 167 49.36 17.73 -12.88
CA GLN A 167 50.10 17.20 -14.03
C GLN A 167 50.14 18.18 -15.20
N ALA A 168 49.03 18.86 -15.50
CA ALA A 168 48.98 19.86 -16.56
C ALA A 168 49.89 21.06 -16.24
N GLU A 169 49.91 21.52 -15.00
CA GLU A 169 50.81 22.60 -14.55
C GLU A 169 52.28 22.24 -14.72
N VAL A 170 52.69 21.03 -14.33
CA VAL A 170 54.07 20.54 -14.53
C VAL A 170 54.42 20.50 -16.02
N VAL A 171 53.51 20.03 -16.88
CA VAL A 171 53.73 20.01 -18.33
C VAL A 171 53.86 21.42 -18.91
N GLN A 172 53.03 22.37 -18.47
CA GLN A 172 53.12 23.76 -18.91
C GLN A 172 54.42 24.43 -18.44
N ALA A 173 54.82 24.22 -17.18
CA ALA A 173 56.07 24.73 -16.64
C ALA A 173 57.29 24.15 -17.39
N ALA A 174 57.30 22.85 -17.65
CA ALA A 174 58.36 22.19 -18.41
C ALA A 174 58.45 22.73 -19.85
N ARG A 175 57.31 23.00 -20.52
CA ARG A 175 57.28 23.63 -21.85
C ARG A 175 57.82 25.06 -21.81
N ALA A 176 57.45 25.84 -20.80
CA ALA A 176 57.95 27.20 -20.65
C ALA A 176 59.46 27.25 -20.35
N GLU A 177 59.98 26.31 -19.55
CA GLU A 177 61.42 26.17 -19.31
C GLU A 177 62.16 25.75 -20.58
N ALA A 178 61.64 24.75 -21.31
CA ALA A 178 62.22 24.31 -22.57
C ALA A 178 62.31 25.47 -23.58
N ALA A 179 61.25 26.27 -23.71
CA ALA A 179 61.26 27.47 -24.55
C ALA A 179 62.34 28.47 -24.11
N ARG A 180 62.46 28.75 -22.81
CA ARG A 180 63.51 29.64 -22.27
C ARG A 180 64.92 29.14 -22.53
N ILE A 181 65.16 27.83 -22.39
CA ILE A 181 66.46 27.22 -22.68
C ILE A 181 66.80 27.34 -24.17
N VAL A 182 65.83 27.07 -25.05
CA VAL A 182 66.01 27.21 -26.51
C VAL A 182 66.31 28.65 -26.87
N ASP A 183 65.52 29.61 -26.39
CA ASP A 183 65.74 31.04 -26.64
C ASP A 183 67.12 31.51 -26.13
N GLY A 184 67.53 31.03 -24.95
CA GLY A 184 68.85 31.30 -24.38
C GLY A 184 70.00 30.72 -25.22
N ALA A 185 69.87 29.45 -25.64
CA ALA A 185 70.86 28.78 -26.48
C ALA A 185 71.00 29.45 -27.85
N ASP A 186 69.89 29.87 -28.46
CA ASP A 186 69.91 30.63 -29.72
C ASP A 186 70.61 31.98 -29.53
N GLY A 187 70.32 32.69 -28.43
CA GLY A 187 71.01 33.94 -28.08
C GLY A 187 72.51 33.77 -27.84
N GLU A 188 72.92 32.70 -27.14
CA GLU A 188 74.33 32.35 -26.94
C GLU A 188 75.04 31.94 -28.23
N ALA A 189 74.38 31.15 -29.07
CA ALA A 189 74.89 30.78 -30.38
C ALA A 189 75.12 32.02 -31.26
N ASP A 190 74.18 32.96 -31.26
CA ASP A 190 74.31 34.22 -31.99
C ASP A 190 75.38 35.15 -31.39
N ARG A 191 75.61 35.11 -30.08
CA ARG A 191 76.74 35.80 -29.45
C ARG A 191 78.07 35.16 -29.87
N LEU A 192 78.19 33.84 -29.77
CA LEU A 192 79.42 33.11 -30.11
C LEU A 192 79.77 33.30 -31.59
N ARG A 193 78.78 33.27 -32.49
CA ARG A 193 78.99 33.61 -33.91
C ARG A 193 79.58 35.00 -34.07
N ARG A 194 79.00 36.03 -33.42
CA ARG A 194 79.51 37.41 -33.47
C ARG A 194 80.92 37.55 -32.88
N GLU A 195 81.21 36.85 -31.78
CA GLU A 195 82.56 36.84 -31.17
C GLU A 195 83.58 36.15 -32.08
N CYS A 196 83.23 35.00 -32.66
CA CYS A 196 84.05 34.29 -33.64
C CYS A 196 84.31 35.15 -34.88
N ASP A 197 83.26 35.77 -35.44
CA ASP A 197 83.38 36.68 -36.59
C ASP A 197 84.32 37.84 -36.27
N GLY A 198 84.16 38.46 -35.09
CA GLY A 198 85.04 39.54 -34.63
C GLY A 198 86.48 39.08 -34.40
N TYR A 199 86.69 37.87 -33.87
CA TYR A 199 88.03 37.30 -33.67
C TYR A 199 88.71 36.98 -35.01
N VAL A 200 87.97 36.39 -35.96
CA VAL A 200 88.46 36.11 -37.31
C VAL A 200 88.87 37.40 -38.01
N ASP A 201 88.03 38.44 -37.94
CA ASP A 201 88.33 39.76 -38.50
C ASP A 201 89.61 40.37 -37.88
N ALA A 202 89.72 40.33 -36.55
CA ALA A 202 90.91 40.81 -35.85
C ALA A 202 92.19 40.06 -36.24
N LYS A 203 92.12 38.72 -36.39
CA LYS A 203 93.27 37.90 -36.82
C LYS A 203 93.63 38.11 -38.27
N LEU A 204 92.65 38.32 -39.15
CA LEU A 204 92.90 38.70 -40.54
C LEU A 204 93.59 40.06 -40.62
N ALA A 205 93.17 41.04 -39.80
CA ALA A 205 93.83 42.34 -39.72
C ALA A 205 95.28 42.25 -39.19
N GLU A 206 95.55 41.44 -38.17
CA GLU A 206 96.91 41.20 -37.65
C GLU A 206 97.81 40.50 -38.70
N PHE A 207 97.23 39.56 -39.45
CA PHE A 207 97.93 38.88 -40.55
C PHE A 207 98.22 39.85 -41.70
N GLU A 208 97.28 40.73 -42.04
CA GLU A 208 97.48 41.80 -43.02
C GLU A 208 98.62 42.74 -42.61
N ASP A 209 98.68 43.18 -41.36
CA ASP A 209 99.78 44.01 -40.85
C ASP A 209 101.12 43.25 -40.87
N SER A 210 101.11 41.96 -40.52
CA SER A 210 102.30 41.10 -40.57
C SER A 210 102.83 40.91 -41.99
N LEU A 211 101.96 40.65 -42.97
CA LEU A 211 102.32 40.59 -44.39
C LEU A 211 102.84 41.94 -44.89
N THR A 212 102.21 43.04 -44.47
CA THR A 212 102.66 44.39 -44.80
C THR A 212 104.07 44.66 -44.26
N LYS A 213 104.36 44.25 -43.02
CA LYS A 213 105.71 44.31 -42.42
C LYS A 213 106.70 43.41 -43.15
N ALA A 214 106.32 42.18 -43.50
CA ALA A 214 107.15 41.24 -44.25
C ALA A 214 107.51 41.78 -45.65
N LEU A 215 106.52 42.32 -46.39
CA LEU A 215 106.72 42.96 -47.70
C LEU A 215 107.68 44.16 -47.61
N ARG A 216 107.59 44.97 -46.55
CA ARG A 216 108.55 46.06 -46.27
C ARG A 216 109.97 45.50 -46.05
N THR A 217 110.11 44.42 -45.29
CA THR A 217 111.40 43.77 -45.03
C THR A 217 112.00 43.18 -46.31
N VAL A 218 111.21 42.49 -47.14
CA VAL A 218 111.65 41.98 -48.44
C VAL A 218 112.07 43.12 -49.37
N SER A 219 111.31 44.22 -49.40
CA SER A 219 111.67 45.42 -50.19
C SER A 219 113.02 46.00 -49.74
N ARG A 220 113.32 46.02 -48.43
CA ARG A 220 114.63 46.45 -47.90
C ARG A 220 115.75 45.47 -48.25
N GLY A 221 115.55 44.16 -48.06
CA GLY A 221 116.53 43.13 -48.43
C GLY A 221 116.85 43.13 -49.93
N ARG A 222 115.81 43.36 -50.76
CA ARG A 222 115.97 43.57 -52.20
C ARG A 222 116.74 44.85 -52.51
N THR A 223 116.70 45.88 -51.69
CA THR A 223 117.52 47.10 -51.89
C THR A 223 118.98 46.91 -51.43
N GLN A 224 119.21 45.99 -50.49
CA GLN A 224 120.53 45.73 -49.88
C GLN A 224 121.43 44.79 -50.70
N ILE A 225 120.84 43.84 -51.44
CA ILE A 225 121.58 42.91 -52.32
C ILE A 225 122.23 43.61 -53.54
N TRP A 226 121.76 44.81 -53.91
CA TRP A 226 122.40 45.58 -55.00
C TRP A 226 123.54 46.49 -54.51
N ARG A 227 123.95 46.43 -53.22
CA ARG A 227 124.88 47.43 -52.65
C ARG A 227 126.25 46.95 -52.16
N ASN A 228 126.65 45.68 -52.25
CA ASN A 228 128.02 45.30 -51.85
C ASN A 228 128.66 44.18 -52.67
N GLY A 229 129.69 44.56 -53.42
CA GLY A 229 130.81 43.73 -53.83
C GLY A 229 132.14 44.38 -53.40
N SER A 230 133.11 43.52 -53.03
CA SER A 230 134.55 43.75 -52.78
C SER A 230 135.07 44.05 -51.34
N PRO A 231 136.28 43.53 -50.97
CA PRO A 231 136.44 42.75 -49.73
C PRO A 231 137.73 43.02 -48.89
N ASN A 232 137.84 42.27 -47.78
CA ASN A 232 139.03 41.54 -47.28
C ASN A 232 139.86 42.10 -46.08
N GLY A 233 140.27 41.19 -45.17
CA GLY A 233 141.54 41.28 -44.41
C GLY A 233 141.50 41.29 -42.87
N THR A 234 141.82 40.14 -42.26
CA THR A 234 142.04 39.85 -40.81
C THR A 234 143.29 40.55 -40.21
N PRO A 235 143.47 40.59 -38.87
CA PRO A 235 144.30 39.56 -38.20
C PRO A 235 143.89 39.19 -36.75
N ALA A 236 144.66 38.25 -36.19
CA ALA A 236 144.47 37.53 -34.93
C ALA A 236 145.15 38.15 -33.69
N THR A 237 144.77 37.61 -32.51
CA THR A 237 145.60 37.33 -31.31
C THR A 237 145.26 38.07 -29.99
N SER A 238 144.46 37.38 -29.16
CA SER A 238 144.74 36.85 -27.81
C SER A 238 144.68 37.69 -26.51
N ILE A 239 144.15 37.00 -25.47
CA ILE A 239 144.28 37.16 -23.99
C ILE A 239 143.51 38.35 -23.37
N GLY A 240 142.68 38.23 -22.32
CA GLY A 240 142.27 37.11 -21.46
C GLY A 240 141.70 37.63 -20.12
N ARG A 241 140.71 36.89 -19.59
CA ARG A 241 140.28 36.75 -18.17
C ARG A 241 139.45 37.88 -17.52
N ASN A 242 138.51 37.64 -16.60
CA ASN A 242 137.84 36.42 -16.10
C ASN A 242 136.68 36.83 -15.17
N GLY A 243 135.66 35.97 -15.13
CA GLY A 243 134.92 35.53 -13.92
C GLY A 243 133.74 36.40 -13.45
N SER A 244 132.62 35.86 -12.96
CA SER A 244 132.11 34.49 -12.78
C SER A 244 130.75 34.61 -12.05
N GLY A 245 129.72 33.86 -12.45
CA GLY A 245 128.42 33.76 -11.74
C GLY A 245 128.49 32.86 -10.50
N PRO A 246 127.51 31.97 -10.24
CA PRO A 246 126.04 32.08 -10.31
C PRO A 246 125.37 31.44 -9.05
N ALA A 247 124.04 31.33 -8.97
CA ALA A 247 123.34 30.20 -8.32
C ALA A 247 121.83 30.14 -8.62
N SER A 248 121.43 29.05 -9.28
CA SER A 248 120.14 28.34 -9.31
C SER A 248 119.65 27.98 -7.89
N GLY A 249 118.36 27.83 -7.55
CA GLY A 249 117.28 27.05 -8.18
C GLY A 249 116.83 25.94 -7.20
N LEU A 250 115.53 25.59 -7.19
CA LEU A 250 114.82 24.37 -6.68
C LEU A 250 113.40 24.78 -6.21
N SER A 251 112.32 24.33 -6.88
CA SER A 251 111.61 23.04 -6.74
C SER A 251 110.61 23.00 -5.58
N GLY A 252 109.32 22.79 -5.86
CA GLY A 252 108.32 22.48 -4.82
C GLY A 252 106.86 22.59 -5.27
N THR A 253 106.23 21.43 -5.43
CA THR A 253 104.85 21.04 -5.79
C THR A 253 103.73 21.55 -4.85
N GLY A 254 102.52 21.72 -5.41
CA GLY A 254 101.28 21.20 -4.80
C GLY A 254 100.24 22.19 -4.24
N MET A 255 98.96 21.85 -4.50
CA MET A 255 97.73 22.09 -3.71
C MET A 255 96.70 23.14 -4.22
N ASP A 256 95.74 22.63 -5.00
CA ASP A 256 94.27 22.60 -4.82
C ASP A 256 93.42 23.80 -4.34
N LEU A 257 92.36 24.02 -5.14
CA LEU A 257 90.91 24.23 -4.83
C LEU A 257 90.48 25.26 -3.78
N ILE A 258 89.78 26.32 -4.23
CA ILE A 258 88.59 27.03 -3.66
C ILE A 258 88.02 27.87 -4.84
N ASP A 259 86.73 28.05 -5.18
CA ASP A 259 85.37 27.67 -4.71
C ASP A 259 84.47 27.59 -5.98
#